data_AF-A0A1E5IQV3-F1
#
_entry.id   AF-A0A1E5IQV3-F1
#
_cell.length_a   1.000
_cell.length_b   1.000
_cell.length_c   1.000
_cell.angle_alpha   90.00
_cell.angle_beta   90.00
_cell.angle_gamma   90.00
#
_symmetry.space_group_name_H-M   'P 1'
#
loop_
_entity.id
_entity.type
_entity.pdbx_description
1 polymer ?
#
loop_
_entity_poly.entity_id
_entity_poly.type
_entity_poly.pdbx_seq_one_letter_code
_entity_poly.pdbx_strand_id
1 'polypeptide(L)'
;MTPSFLNNNLKSIQKTEQPSFKIANNYFNYRHHEVIDDILSDCTDGYIGREQVTAYFKNRHYYKGFFAAMIWGGVSTGGVTGDNLTKLLNVTPERLEAIVLVINRLLAQQAFSQAYNYMEGEGKLNGLGDAYFTKLFFFVAAADTLTIIPPIFDKWTKLAYCALLIDEGNGQLAKQYISRVEGVDVILRTASRSAAFNDFVLRMNRWANACGVEVNQLESYIFGTHRSKDKTSHNPRFYFESFVAAQHAEVFDTQATIRRSKSREKVSHSLINLNKNKTIMSRIVAIYLSPTNKTAYTSTNIELLDISKPYGKDPLTLVKGGLGAQGYRVFSGEGGATVTANHKAMRNDPTLQVVYLNGDDLVSRKSQAEQFTDSESLKAAKKFAQELAKGQGFKQIGR
;
A
#
# COMPACT_ATOMS: atom_id res chain seq x y z
N MET A 1 -21.92 -15.89 11.60
CA MET A 1 -21.81 -15.60 13.05
C MET A 1 -21.45 -14.12 13.19
N THR A 2 -21.75 -13.45 14.30
CA THR A 2 -21.28 -12.07 14.51
C THR A 2 -19.92 -12.12 15.21
N PRO A 3 -18.87 -11.43 14.71
CA PRO A 3 -17.56 -11.37 15.34
C PRO A 3 -17.64 -10.98 16.82
N SER A 4 -16.85 -11.64 17.67
CA SER A 4 -16.81 -11.40 19.12
C SER A 4 -16.49 -9.94 19.44
N PHE A 5 -15.60 -9.31 18.65
CA PHE A 5 -15.26 -7.91 18.77
C PHE A 5 -16.49 -7.00 18.68
N LEU A 6 -17.41 -7.27 17.77
CA LEU A 6 -18.61 -6.44 17.60
C LEU A 6 -19.57 -6.62 18.78
N ASN A 7 -19.79 -7.87 19.21
CA ASN A 7 -20.64 -8.16 20.37
C ASN A 7 -20.12 -7.47 21.63
N ASN A 8 -18.81 -7.51 21.86
CA ASN A 8 -18.17 -6.91 23.03
C ASN A 8 -18.20 -5.37 23.02
N ASN A 9 -18.47 -4.75 21.88
CA ASN A 9 -18.44 -3.30 21.69
C ASN A 9 -19.78 -2.69 21.28
N LEU A 10 -20.88 -3.45 21.42
CA LEU A 10 -22.21 -3.06 20.95
C LEU A 10 -22.63 -1.65 21.42
N LYS A 11 -22.46 -1.35 22.71
CA LYS A 11 -22.82 -0.04 23.28
C LYS A 11 -22.03 1.11 22.67
N SER A 12 -20.76 0.89 22.33
CA SER A 12 -19.90 1.91 21.70
C SER A 12 -20.28 2.12 20.24
N ILE A 13 -20.58 1.02 19.52
CA ILE A 13 -21.07 1.06 18.14
C ILE A 13 -22.38 1.86 18.08
N GLN A 14 -23.34 1.57 18.96
CA GLN A 14 -24.64 2.23 19.00
C GLN A 14 -24.57 3.73 19.34
N LYS A 15 -23.50 4.19 19.99
CA LYS A 15 -23.26 5.61 20.32
C LYS A 15 -22.37 6.33 19.31
N THR A 16 -21.91 5.65 18.27
CA THR A 16 -20.98 6.25 17.30
C THR A 16 -21.71 7.24 16.42
N GLU A 17 -21.25 8.49 16.45
CA GLU A 17 -21.71 9.53 15.54
C GLU A 17 -20.94 9.48 14.21
N GLN A 18 -21.56 10.00 13.16
CA GLN A 18 -20.93 10.05 11.84
C GLN A 18 -19.98 11.24 11.74
N PRO A 19 -18.76 11.06 11.19
CA PRO A 19 -17.80 12.14 11.12
C PRO A 19 -18.18 13.17 10.06
N SER A 20 -18.04 14.45 10.41
CA SER A 20 -17.79 15.53 9.47
C SER A 20 -16.27 15.79 9.38
N PHE A 21 -15.81 16.22 8.21
CA PHE A 21 -14.40 16.50 8.00
C PHE A 21 -14.19 17.96 7.68
N LYS A 22 -13.20 18.57 8.35
CA LYS A 22 -12.72 19.89 7.98
C LYS A 22 -12.12 19.82 6.58
N ILE A 23 -12.61 20.64 5.67
CA ILE A 23 -12.06 20.77 4.32
C ILE A 23 -10.66 21.36 4.43
N ALA A 24 -9.68 20.70 3.82
CA ALA A 24 -8.31 21.15 3.85
C ALA A 24 -8.13 22.43 3.00
N ASN A 25 -7.27 23.34 3.47
CA ASN A 25 -7.10 24.68 2.87
C ASN A 25 -6.62 24.63 1.41
N ASN A 26 -5.94 23.56 1.02
CA ASN A 26 -5.46 23.33 -0.34
C ASN A 26 -6.60 23.27 -1.38
N TYR A 27 -7.82 22.85 -1.01
CA TYR A 27 -8.96 22.84 -1.93
C TYR A 27 -9.41 24.25 -2.34
N PHE A 28 -9.16 25.27 -1.51
CA PHE A 28 -9.54 26.66 -1.81
C PHE A 28 -8.76 27.23 -2.99
N ASN A 29 -7.59 26.66 -3.32
CA ASN A 29 -6.81 27.03 -4.51
C ASN A 29 -7.52 26.67 -5.83
N TYR A 30 -8.55 25.83 -5.77
CA TYR A 30 -9.31 25.33 -6.92
C TYR A 30 -10.64 26.06 -7.12
N ARG A 31 -10.92 27.17 -6.41
CA ARG A 31 -12.15 27.98 -6.57
C ARG A 31 -12.35 28.57 -7.97
N HIS A 32 -11.33 28.58 -8.81
CA HIS A 32 -11.49 28.93 -10.22
C HIS A 32 -12.26 27.88 -11.03
N HIS A 33 -12.44 26.67 -10.49
CA HIS A 33 -13.37 25.68 -11.01
C HIS A 33 -14.74 25.86 -10.33
N GLU A 34 -15.76 26.16 -11.13
CA GLU A 34 -17.13 26.45 -10.67
C GLU A 34 -17.67 25.39 -9.69
N VAL A 35 -17.52 24.11 -10.01
CA VAL A 35 -17.99 23.01 -9.13
C VAL A 35 -17.32 23.01 -7.77
N ILE A 36 -16.05 23.41 -7.68
CA ILE A 36 -15.33 23.45 -6.40
C ILE A 36 -15.78 24.66 -5.59
N ASP A 37 -15.92 25.83 -6.24
CA ASP A 37 -16.40 27.03 -5.56
C ASP A 37 -17.83 26.85 -5.03
N ASP A 38 -18.68 26.20 -5.81
CA ASP A 38 -20.05 25.87 -5.44
C ASP A 38 -20.10 24.91 -4.23
N ILE A 39 -19.27 23.85 -4.21
CA ILE A 39 -19.17 22.95 -3.04
C ILE A 39 -18.66 23.70 -1.80
N LEU A 40 -17.63 24.54 -1.95
CA LEU A 40 -17.04 25.29 -0.83
C LEU A 40 -17.99 26.36 -0.29
N SER A 41 -18.86 26.91 -1.15
CA SER A 41 -19.88 27.89 -0.76
C SER A 41 -21.01 27.25 0.04
N ASP A 42 -21.38 26.00 -0.28
CA ASP A 42 -22.34 25.22 0.51
C ASP A 42 -21.77 24.82 1.89
N CYS A 43 -20.45 24.71 2.03
CA CYS A 43 -19.75 24.32 3.26
C CYS A 43 -19.27 25.54 4.07
N THR A 44 -20.20 26.40 4.49
CA THR A 44 -19.89 27.73 5.10
C THR A 44 -19.08 27.68 6.40
N ASP A 45 -19.16 26.60 7.17
CA ASP A 45 -18.35 26.37 8.38
C ASP A 45 -16.97 25.75 8.09
N GLY A 46 -16.70 25.44 6.81
CA GLY A 46 -15.49 24.76 6.37
C GLY A 46 -15.49 23.25 6.62
N TYR A 47 -16.64 22.65 6.91
CA TYR A 47 -16.80 21.20 7.10
C TYR A 47 -17.67 20.59 6.01
N ILE A 48 -17.36 19.35 5.66
CA ILE A 48 -18.17 18.53 4.75
C ILE A 48 -18.58 17.25 5.46
N GLY A 49 -19.90 17.05 5.57
CA GLY A 49 -20.52 15.88 6.19
C GLY A 49 -21.06 14.90 5.14
N ARG A 50 -21.41 13.68 5.57
CA ARG A 50 -22.01 12.68 4.68
C ARG A 50 -23.36 13.12 4.13
N GLU A 51 -24.20 13.74 4.97
CA GLU A 51 -25.52 14.22 4.59
C GLU A 51 -25.45 15.21 3.43
N GLN A 52 -24.53 16.17 3.50
CA GLN A 52 -24.30 17.16 2.43
C GLN A 52 -23.91 16.48 1.11
N VAL A 53 -22.97 15.54 1.14
CA VAL A 53 -22.52 14.81 -0.05
C VAL A 53 -23.66 13.98 -0.64
N THR A 54 -24.38 13.23 0.21
CA THR A 54 -25.53 12.42 -0.19
C THR A 54 -26.65 13.28 -0.79
N ALA A 55 -26.88 14.50 -0.29
CA ALA A 55 -27.89 15.41 -0.82
C ALA A 55 -27.64 15.79 -2.28
N TYR A 56 -26.39 16.00 -2.69
CA TYR A 56 -26.06 16.25 -4.11
C TYR A 56 -26.47 15.09 -5.02
N PHE A 57 -26.21 13.85 -4.59
CA PHE A 57 -26.63 12.67 -5.35
C PHE A 57 -28.16 12.51 -5.36
N LYS A 58 -28.84 12.74 -4.22
CA LYS A 58 -30.31 12.70 -4.13
C LYS A 58 -30.98 13.69 -5.09
N ASN A 59 -30.40 14.88 -5.21
CA ASN A 59 -30.86 15.94 -6.11
C ASN A 59 -30.37 15.76 -7.55
N ARG A 60 -29.73 14.62 -7.88
CA ARG A 60 -29.18 14.31 -9.21
C ARG A 60 -28.12 15.29 -9.72
N HIS A 61 -27.48 16.03 -8.81
CA HIS A 61 -26.32 16.87 -9.12
C HIS A 61 -25.06 16.00 -9.15
N TYR A 62 -25.00 15.03 -10.08
CA TYR A 62 -23.99 13.96 -10.03
C TYR A 62 -22.55 14.45 -10.18
N TYR A 63 -22.31 15.44 -11.04
CA TYR A 63 -20.99 16.05 -11.17
C TYR A 63 -20.53 16.71 -9.85
N LYS A 64 -21.40 17.52 -9.22
CA LYS A 64 -21.14 18.13 -7.91
C LYS A 64 -20.96 17.07 -6.81
N GLY A 65 -21.85 16.08 -6.77
CA GLY A 65 -21.80 14.97 -5.81
C GLY A 65 -20.51 14.17 -5.92
N PHE A 66 -20.03 13.91 -7.14
CA PHE A 66 -18.76 13.23 -7.39
C PHE A 66 -17.60 13.99 -6.75
N PHE A 67 -17.44 15.29 -7.05
CA PHE A 67 -16.35 16.10 -6.47
C PHE A 67 -16.49 16.26 -4.97
N ALA A 68 -17.72 16.42 -4.45
CA ALA A 68 -17.97 16.49 -3.02
C ALA A 68 -17.53 15.20 -2.30
N ALA A 69 -17.80 14.03 -2.89
CA ALA A 69 -17.32 12.75 -2.37
C ALA A 69 -15.79 12.63 -2.38
N MET A 70 -15.13 13.15 -3.43
CA MET A 70 -13.67 13.16 -3.53
C MET A 70 -13.03 14.10 -2.49
N ILE A 71 -13.59 15.29 -2.31
CA ILE A 71 -13.16 16.28 -1.29
C ILE A 71 -13.34 15.70 0.12
N TRP A 72 -14.52 15.15 0.40
CA TRP A 72 -14.81 14.47 1.67
C TRP A 72 -13.82 13.32 1.92
N GLY A 73 -13.44 12.58 0.88
CA GLY A 73 -12.47 11.50 0.94
C GLY A 73 -11.01 11.92 1.01
N GLY A 74 -10.69 13.21 0.88
CA GLY A 74 -9.31 13.72 0.96
C GLY A 74 -8.48 13.45 -0.30
N VAL A 75 -9.08 13.52 -1.50
CA VAL A 75 -8.33 13.37 -2.76
C VAL A 75 -7.13 14.33 -2.81
N SER A 76 -5.98 13.84 -3.27
CA SER A 76 -4.76 14.64 -3.23
C SER A 76 -4.78 15.80 -4.23
N THR A 77 -4.34 16.97 -3.77
CA THR A 77 -4.19 18.20 -4.58
C THR A 77 -2.71 18.55 -4.81
N GLY A 78 -1.82 17.55 -4.75
CA GLY A 78 -0.36 17.73 -4.83
C GLY A 78 0.44 16.81 -3.91
N GLY A 79 1.76 17.01 -3.86
CA GLY A 79 2.69 16.25 -3.02
C GLY A 79 3.12 14.90 -3.59
N VAL A 80 3.55 13.98 -2.73
CA VAL A 80 4.15 12.67 -3.12
C VAL A 80 3.19 11.81 -3.93
N THR A 81 1.88 11.93 -3.68
CA THR A 81 0.81 11.21 -4.39
C THR A 81 0.34 11.90 -5.67
N GLY A 82 0.90 13.08 -5.98
CA GLY A 82 0.52 13.93 -7.10
C GLY A 82 -0.81 14.67 -6.90
N ASP A 83 -1.15 15.50 -7.88
CA ASP A 83 -2.40 16.23 -7.94
C ASP A 83 -3.45 15.39 -8.69
N ASN A 84 -4.21 14.60 -7.94
CA ASN A 84 -5.26 13.75 -8.50
C ASN A 84 -6.55 14.54 -8.68
N LEU A 85 -6.79 15.60 -7.89
CA LEU A 85 -7.93 16.49 -8.11
C LEU A 85 -7.88 17.15 -9.49
N THR A 86 -6.74 17.70 -9.90
CA THR A 86 -6.59 18.28 -11.25
C THR A 86 -6.84 17.25 -12.35
N LYS A 87 -6.36 16.02 -12.19
CA LYS A 87 -6.61 14.95 -13.18
C LYS A 87 -8.10 14.66 -13.33
N LEU A 88 -8.85 14.73 -12.24
CA LEU A 88 -10.30 14.51 -12.24
C LEU A 88 -11.07 15.72 -12.80
N LEU A 89 -10.64 16.93 -12.49
CA LEU A 89 -11.21 18.16 -13.05
C LEU A 89 -11.04 18.25 -14.57
N ASN A 90 -10.05 17.56 -15.14
CA ASN A 90 -9.86 17.43 -16.59
C ASN A 90 -10.76 16.37 -17.25
N VAL A 91 -11.54 15.60 -16.47
CA VAL A 91 -12.51 14.64 -17.01
C VAL A 91 -13.81 15.40 -17.30
N THR A 92 -14.41 15.15 -18.47
CA THR A 92 -15.63 15.88 -18.85
C THR A 92 -16.79 15.54 -17.91
N PRO A 93 -17.69 16.49 -17.64
CA PRO A 93 -18.86 16.26 -16.80
C PRO A 93 -19.68 15.05 -17.25
N GLU A 94 -19.94 14.93 -18.55
CA GLU A 94 -20.76 13.85 -19.14
C GLU A 94 -20.15 12.47 -18.84
N ARG A 95 -18.82 12.37 -18.86
CA ARG A 95 -18.14 11.12 -18.54
C ARG A 95 -18.30 10.75 -17.07
N LEU A 96 -18.15 11.71 -16.16
CA LEU A 96 -18.33 11.47 -14.72
C LEU A 96 -19.78 11.11 -14.40
N GLU A 97 -20.75 11.81 -14.99
CA GLU A 97 -22.17 11.50 -14.81
C GLU A 97 -22.53 10.11 -15.35
N ALA A 98 -22.03 9.75 -16.54
CA ALA A 98 -22.24 8.41 -17.09
C ALA A 98 -21.68 7.31 -16.17
N ILE A 99 -20.50 7.52 -15.57
CA ILE A 99 -19.93 6.60 -14.58
C ILE A 99 -20.85 6.47 -13.37
N VAL A 100 -21.35 7.59 -12.81
CA VAL A 100 -22.27 7.58 -11.67
C VAL A 100 -23.56 6.83 -11.98
N LEU A 101 -24.12 7.02 -13.18
CA LEU A 101 -25.34 6.33 -13.63
C LEU A 101 -25.13 4.81 -13.77
N VAL A 102 -24.00 4.38 -14.32
CA VAL A 102 -23.67 2.94 -14.41
C VAL A 102 -23.51 2.33 -13.03
N ILE A 103 -22.80 3.03 -12.12
CA ILE A 103 -22.66 2.61 -10.72
C ILE A 103 -24.03 2.47 -10.07
N ASN A 104 -24.87 3.51 -10.16
CA ASN A 104 -26.20 3.51 -9.56
C ASN A 104 -26.99 2.26 -9.99
N ARG A 105 -27.10 2.01 -11.31
CA ARG A 105 -27.78 0.83 -11.85
C ARG A 105 -27.24 -0.48 -11.29
N LEU A 106 -25.91 -0.63 -11.21
CA LEU A 106 -25.28 -1.86 -10.70
C LEU A 106 -25.53 -2.03 -9.19
N LEU A 107 -25.50 -0.95 -8.41
CA LEU A 107 -25.78 -0.99 -6.98
C LEU A 107 -27.25 -1.31 -6.68
N ALA A 108 -28.19 -0.74 -7.43
CA ALA A 108 -29.61 -1.04 -7.31
C ALA A 108 -29.91 -2.53 -7.58
N GLN A 109 -29.12 -3.17 -8.45
CA GLN A 109 -29.17 -4.61 -8.73
C GLN A 109 -28.38 -5.46 -7.72
N GLN A 110 -27.78 -4.85 -6.69
CA GLN A 110 -26.85 -5.48 -5.75
C GLN A 110 -25.66 -6.20 -6.44
N ALA A 111 -25.28 -5.74 -7.63
CA ALA A 111 -24.19 -6.28 -8.43
C ALA A 111 -22.83 -5.67 -8.02
N PHE A 112 -22.48 -5.75 -6.72
CA PHE A 112 -21.32 -5.05 -6.14
C PHE A 112 -19.98 -5.45 -6.77
N SER A 113 -19.79 -6.75 -7.07
CA SER A 113 -18.60 -7.22 -7.80
C SER A 113 -18.49 -6.60 -9.20
N GLN A 114 -19.62 -6.42 -9.89
CA GLN A 114 -19.64 -5.83 -11.23
C GLN A 114 -19.37 -4.33 -11.17
N ALA A 115 -19.94 -3.61 -10.19
CA ALA A 115 -19.62 -2.21 -9.95
C ALA A 115 -18.13 -2.01 -9.67
N TYR A 116 -17.54 -2.88 -8.83
CA TYR A 116 -16.10 -2.87 -8.55
C TYR A 116 -15.27 -3.12 -9.83
N ASN A 117 -15.59 -4.17 -10.59
CA ASN A 117 -14.88 -4.50 -11.83
C ASN A 117 -15.02 -3.39 -12.88
N TYR A 118 -16.18 -2.74 -12.97
CA TYR A 118 -16.39 -1.59 -13.85
C TYR A 118 -15.41 -0.46 -13.53
N MET A 119 -15.24 -0.11 -12.25
CA MET A 119 -14.31 0.94 -11.83
C MET A 119 -12.82 0.57 -11.96
N GLU A 120 -12.50 -0.72 -11.99
CA GLU A 120 -11.15 -1.19 -12.31
C GLU A 120 -10.89 -1.28 -13.83
N GLY A 121 -11.95 -1.27 -14.64
CA GLY A 121 -11.93 -1.42 -16.09
C GLY A 121 -12.45 -0.18 -16.81
N GLU A 122 -13.62 -0.29 -17.44
CA GLU A 122 -14.17 0.76 -18.29
C GLU A 122 -14.37 2.09 -17.55
N GLY A 123 -14.92 2.07 -16.33
CA GLY A 123 -15.18 3.25 -15.51
C GLY A 123 -13.94 3.82 -14.80
N LYS A 124 -12.75 3.31 -15.08
CA LYS A 124 -11.53 3.69 -14.37
C LYS A 124 -11.18 5.16 -14.60
N LEU A 125 -10.84 5.85 -13.51
CA LEU A 125 -10.38 7.23 -13.50
C LEU A 125 -8.95 7.32 -12.99
N ASN A 126 -8.12 8.08 -13.70
CA ASN A 126 -6.71 8.24 -13.34
C ASN A 126 -6.56 8.93 -11.99
N GLY A 127 -5.78 8.33 -11.09
CA GLY A 127 -5.57 8.86 -9.75
C GLY A 127 -6.60 8.40 -8.70
N LEU A 128 -7.62 7.61 -9.09
CA LEU A 128 -8.56 7.01 -8.15
C LEU A 128 -8.30 5.52 -7.97
N GLY A 129 -7.98 5.15 -6.73
CA GLY A 129 -7.93 3.76 -6.27
C GLY A 129 -9.25 3.31 -5.63
N ASP A 130 -9.25 2.06 -5.16
CA ASP A 130 -10.40 1.40 -4.54
C ASP A 130 -11.04 2.15 -3.38
N ALA A 131 -10.23 2.76 -2.52
CA ALA A 131 -10.69 3.56 -1.42
C ALA A 131 -11.58 4.74 -1.87
N TYR A 132 -11.41 5.26 -3.08
CA TYR A 132 -12.19 6.41 -3.57
C TYR A 132 -13.45 5.98 -4.31
N PHE A 133 -13.37 5.01 -5.23
CA PHE A 133 -14.57 4.60 -5.93
C PHE A 133 -15.57 3.86 -5.01
N THR A 134 -15.11 3.20 -3.95
CA THR A 134 -16.03 2.64 -2.94
C THR A 134 -16.71 3.71 -2.07
N LYS A 135 -16.10 4.91 -1.92
CA LYS A 135 -16.81 6.08 -1.36
C LYS A 135 -17.91 6.55 -2.29
N LEU A 136 -17.64 6.58 -3.60
CA LEU A 136 -18.68 6.90 -4.57
C LEU A 136 -19.85 5.91 -4.48
N PHE A 137 -19.56 4.61 -4.35
CA PHE A 137 -20.60 3.59 -4.19
C PHE A 137 -21.44 3.84 -2.93
N PHE A 138 -20.79 4.16 -1.81
CA PHE A 138 -21.45 4.49 -0.55
C PHE A 138 -22.44 5.63 -0.72
N PHE A 139 -22.00 6.78 -1.27
CA PHE A 139 -22.85 7.96 -1.39
C PHE A 139 -24.00 7.79 -2.39
N VAL A 140 -23.76 7.10 -3.50
CA VAL A 140 -24.80 6.78 -4.49
C VAL A 140 -25.87 5.87 -3.87
N ALA A 141 -25.47 4.79 -3.20
CA ALA A 141 -26.41 3.88 -2.55
C ALA A 141 -27.20 4.55 -1.41
N ALA A 142 -26.53 5.41 -0.63
CA ALA A 142 -27.17 6.17 0.45
C ALA A 142 -28.18 7.20 -0.09
N ALA A 143 -27.94 7.75 -1.29
CA ALA A 143 -28.86 8.68 -1.93
C ALA A 143 -30.16 8.00 -2.35
N ASP A 144 -30.07 6.82 -2.95
CA ASP A 144 -31.23 6.05 -3.41
C ASP A 144 -31.87 5.19 -2.31
N THR A 145 -31.43 5.34 -1.06
CA THR A 145 -31.95 4.61 0.11
C THR A 145 -31.97 3.09 -0.10
N LEU A 146 -30.91 2.57 -0.74
CA LEU A 146 -30.81 1.14 -1.01
C LEU A 146 -30.75 0.35 0.29
N THR A 147 -31.37 -0.84 0.30
CA THR A 147 -31.42 -1.73 1.47
C THR A 147 -30.04 -2.24 1.89
N ILE A 148 -29.13 -2.42 0.93
CA ILE A 148 -27.75 -2.82 1.18
C ILE A 148 -26.86 -1.66 0.73
N ILE A 149 -26.17 -1.03 1.69
CA ILE A 149 -25.28 0.09 1.41
C ILE A 149 -23.84 -0.43 1.41
N PRO A 150 -23.08 -0.29 0.31
CA PRO A 150 -21.68 -0.67 0.25
C PRO A 150 -20.84 0.26 1.14
N PRO A 151 -20.21 -0.25 2.21
CA PRO A 151 -19.34 0.58 3.04
C PRO A 151 -18.06 0.93 2.30
N ILE A 152 -17.35 1.94 2.79
CA ILE A 152 -16.08 2.39 2.22
C ILE A 152 -15.02 1.32 2.46
N PHE A 153 -14.30 0.91 1.42
CA PHE A 153 -13.28 -0.15 1.49
C PHE A 153 -11.87 0.41 1.30
N ASP A 154 -11.40 1.13 2.32
CA ASP A 154 -10.06 1.71 2.37
C ASP A 154 -9.09 0.86 3.20
N LYS A 155 -7.87 1.34 3.42
CA LYS A 155 -6.87 0.57 4.17
C LYS A 155 -7.30 0.21 5.59
N TRP A 156 -8.01 1.11 6.29
CA TRP A 156 -8.43 0.89 7.67
C TRP A 156 -9.60 -0.08 7.74
N THR A 157 -10.58 0.06 6.84
CA THR A 157 -11.71 -0.86 6.81
C THR A 157 -11.34 -2.22 6.22
N LYS A 158 -10.34 -2.32 5.33
CA LYS A 158 -9.75 -3.60 4.94
C LYS A 158 -9.05 -4.31 6.10
N LEU A 159 -8.30 -3.58 6.94
CA LEU A 159 -7.68 -4.14 8.14
C LEU A 159 -8.72 -4.61 9.14
N ALA A 160 -9.75 -3.80 9.38
CA ALA A 160 -10.90 -4.20 10.20
C ALA A 160 -11.57 -5.44 9.63
N TYR A 161 -11.82 -5.48 8.33
CA TYR A 161 -12.43 -6.63 7.67
C TYR A 161 -11.63 -7.92 7.82
N CYS A 162 -10.31 -7.84 7.61
CA CYS A 162 -9.39 -8.95 7.86
C CYS A 162 -9.50 -9.46 9.31
N ALA A 163 -9.44 -8.55 10.28
CA ALA A 163 -9.55 -8.90 11.69
C ALA A 163 -10.90 -9.56 12.02
N LEU A 164 -12.01 -9.00 11.51
CA LEU A 164 -13.36 -9.51 11.75
C LEU A 164 -13.60 -10.87 11.08
N LEU A 165 -13.01 -11.13 9.91
CA LEU A 165 -13.05 -12.46 9.30
C LEU A 165 -12.36 -13.50 10.17
N ILE A 166 -11.17 -13.19 10.69
CA ILE A 166 -10.42 -14.08 11.58
C ILE A 166 -11.19 -14.31 12.89
N ASP A 167 -11.72 -13.24 13.48
CA ASP A 167 -12.53 -13.29 14.71
C ASP A 167 -13.85 -14.07 14.55
N GLU A 168 -14.43 -14.10 13.35
CA GLU A 168 -15.58 -14.96 13.00
C GLU A 168 -15.16 -16.43 12.70
N GLY A 169 -13.88 -16.79 12.83
CA GLY A 169 -13.37 -18.12 12.50
C GLY A 169 -13.20 -18.37 11.00
N ASN A 170 -13.33 -17.34 10.14
CA ASN A 170 -13.22 -17.43 8.68
C ASN A 170 -11.78 -17.19 8.18
N GLY A 171 -10.77 -17.69 8.91
CA GLY A 171 -9.35 -17.54 8.54
C GLY A 171 -9.01 -18.09 7.15
N GLN A 172 -9.69 -19.16 6.70
CA GLN A 172 -9.50 -19.69 5.34
C GLN A 172 -10.01 -18.73 4.25
N LEU A 173 -11.10 -18.02 4.51
CA LEU A 173 -11.61 -17.00 3.59
C LEU A 173 -10.67 -15.78 3.55
N ALA A 174 -10.10 -15.41 4.70
CA ALA A 174 -9.04 -14.41 4.76
C ALA A 174 -7.83 -14.82 3.90
N LYS A 175 -7.38 -16.08 3.95
CA LYS A 175 -6.32 -16.63 3.08
C LYS A 175 -6.65 -16.53 1.58
N GLN A 176 -7.92 -16.77 1.23
CA GLN A 176 -8.40 -16.71 -0.16
C GLN A 176 -8.39 -15.28 -0.71
N TYR A 177 -8.72 -14.27 0.10
CA TYR A 177 -8.80 -12.88 -0.36
C TYR A 177 -7.51 -12.09 -0.19
N ILE A 178 -6.73 -12.38 0.84
CA ILE A 178 -5.59 -11.57 1.26
C ILE A 178 -4.30 -12.25 0.79
N SER A 179 -3.48 -11.49 0.07
CA SER A 179 -2.16 -11.92 -0.36
C SER A 179 -1.14 -11.78 0.76
N ARG A 180 -1.16 -10.65 1.48
CA ARG A 180 -0.29 -10.35 2.63
C ARG A 180 -0.77 -9.11 3.37
N VAL A 181 -0.26 -8.91 4.58
CA VAL A 181 -0.50 -7.72 5.40
C VAL A 181 0.84 -7.07 5.75
N GLU A 182 0.99 -5.77 5.48
CA GLU A 182 2.18 -4.98 5.78
C GLU A 182 1.82 -3.83 6.73
N GLY A 183 1.95 -4.08 8.04
CA GLY A 183 1.49 -3.14 9.05
C GLY A 183 -0.03 -2.96 9.00
N VAL A 184 -0.49 -1.80 8.53
CA VAL A 184 -1.93 -1.48 8.38
C VAL A 184 -2.45 -1.71 6.97
N ASP A 185 -1.57 -2.00 6.02
CA ASP A 185 -1.93 -2.17 4.62
C ASP A 185 -2.24 -3.64 4.34
N VAL A 186 -3.50 -3.92 4.01
CA VAL A 186 -3.99 -5.25 3.61
C VAL A 186 -3.97 -5.32 2.10
N ILE A 187 -3.14 -6.22 1.56
CA ILE A 187 -2.99 -6.40 0.11
C ILE A 187 -3.85 -7.58 -0.33
N LEU A 188 -4.91 -7.28 -1.08
CA LEU A 188 -5.82 -8.28 -1.63
C LEU A 188 -5.19 -8.99 -2.84
N ARG A 189 -5.53 -10.26 -3.04
CA ARG A 189 -5.14 -11.01 -4.25
C ARG A 189 -5.90 -10.47 -5.44
N THR A 190 -5.20 -10.14 -6.53
CA THR A 190 -5.76 -9.48 -7.72
C THR A 190 -7.02 -10.17 -8.25
N ALA A 191 -7.00 -11.50 -8.37
CA ALA A 191 -8.10 -12.31 -8.90
C ALA A 191 -9.35 -12.32 -8.00
N SER A 192 -9.23 -11.90 -6.73
CA SER A 192 -10.29 -11.99 -5.74
C SER A 192 -10.81 -10.62 -5.28
N ARG A 193 -10.27 -9.50 -5.79
CA ARG A 193 -10.56 -8.16 -5.26
C ARG A 193 -12.05 -7.81 -5.26
N SER A 194 -12.75 -8.06 -6.37
CA SER A 194 -14.19 -7.80 -6.47
C SER A 194 -15.02 -8.75 -5.61
N ALA A 195 -14.63 -10.04 -5.55
CA ALA A 195 -15.27 -11.01 -4.65
C ALA A 195 -15.11 -10.64 -3.17
N ALA A 196 -13.91 -10.21 -2.78
CA ALA A 196 -13.60 -9.75 -1.42
C ALA A 196 -14.39 -8.49 -1.06
N PHE A 197 -14.52 -7.54 -2.00
CA PHE A 197 -15.36 -6.37 -1.80
C PHE A 197 -16.85 -6.74 -1.66
N ASN A 198 -17.38 -7.62 -2.50
CA ASN A 198 -18.76 -8.07 -2.40
C ASN A 198 -19.04 -8.77 -1.06
N ASP A 199 -18.15 -9.68 -0.63
CA ASP A 199 -18.28 -10.34 0.68
C ASP A 199 -18.20 -9.33 1.83
N PHE A 200 -17.30 -8.33 1.73
CA PHE A 200 -17.23 -7.22 2.68
C PHE A 200 -18.55 -6.45 2.78
N VAL A 201 -19.16 -6.08 1.65
CA VAL A 201 -20.45 -5.37 1.62
C VAL A 201 -21.54 -6.18 2.32
N LEU A 202 -21.69 -7.45 1.94
CA LEU A 202 -22.73 -8.32 2.49
C LEU A 202 -22.55 -8.56 3.99
N ARG A 203 -21.31 -8.84 4.42
CA ARG A 203 -21.00 -9.09 5.85
C ARG A 203 -21.17 -7.84 6.70
N MET A 204 -20.72 -6.68 6.23
CA MET A 204 -20.87 -5.43 6.98
C MET A 204 -22.34 -5.06 7.20
N ASN A 205 -23.20 -5.19 6.19
CA ASN A 205 -24.64 -4.94 6.35
C ASN A 205 -25.28 -5.96 7.31
N ARG A 206 -24.92 -7.24 7.19
CA ARG A 206 -25.37 -8.28 8.14
C ARG A 206 -24.93 -7.99 9.57
N TRP A 207 -23.67 -7.60 9.77
CA TRP A 207 -23.14 -7.28 11.09
C TRP A 207 -23.75 -6.01 11.68
N ALA A 208 -24.01 -4.99 10.85
CA ALA A 208 -24.70 -3.78 11.27
C ALA A 208 -26.12 -4.09 11.78
N ASN A 209 -26.87 -4.90 11.01
CA ASN A 209 -28.19 -5.38 11.43
C ASN A 209 -28.13 -6.17 12.75
N ALA A 210 -27.14 -7.08 12.89
CA ALA A 210 -26.95 -7.83 14.14
C ALA A 210 -26.60 -6.92 15.34
N CYS A 211 -26.01 -5.75 15.09
CA CYS A 211 -25.73 -4.74 16.12
C CYS A 211 -26.89 -3.75 16.34
N GLY A 212 -27.98 -3.86 15.56
CA GLY A 212 -29.10 -2.92 15.60
C GLY A 212 -28.71 -1.50 15.19
N VAL A 213 -27.79 -1.34 14.24
CA VAL A 213 -27.35 -0.03 13.71
C VAL A 213 -27.32 -0.03 12.19
N GLU A 214 -27.32 1.16 11.61
CA GLU A 214 -27.05 1.36 10.19
C GLU A 214 -25.59 1.04 9.83
N VAL A 215 -25.35 0.60 8.59
CA VAL A 215 -24.00 0.16 8.18
C VAL A 215 -22.98 1.29 8.14
N ASN A 216 -23.42 2.52 7.88
CA ASN A 216 -22.57 3.73 7.93
C ASN A 216 -22.08 4.03 9.36
N GLN A 217 -22.88 3.71 10.37
CA GLN A 217 -22.54 3.84 11.78
C GLN A 217 -21.54 2.76 12.20
N LEU A 218 -21.78 1.49 11.82
CA LEU A 218 -20.81 0.42 12.04
C LEU A 218 -19.46 0.73 11.34
N GLU A 219 -19.50 1.17 10.08
CA GLU A 219 -18.30 1.54 9.34
C GLU A 219 -17.54 2.68 10.02
N SER A 220 -18.23 3.72 10.48
CA SER A 220 -17.62 4.84 11.23
C SER A 220 -16.94 4.36 12.51
N TYR A 221 -17.56 3.41 13.23
CA TYR A 221 -16.96 2.82 14.43
C TYR A 221 -15.67 2.06 14.10
N ILE A 222 -15.72 1.11 13.17
CA ILE A 222 -14.54 0.27 12.84
C ILE A 222 -13.43 1.08 12.15
N PHE A 223 -13.79 2.14 11.41
CA PHE A 223 -12.82 3.08 10.86
C PHE A 223 -12.05 3.77 11.98
N GLY A 224 -12.71 4.08 13.10
CA GLY A 224 -12.10 4.62 14.30
C GLY A 224 -11.52 6.02 14.14
N THR A 225 -10.89 6.50 15.21
CA THR A 225 -10.34 7.86 15.28
C THR A 225 -8.93 7.93 14.70
N HIS A 226 -8.53 9.10 14.18
CA HIS A 226 -7.15 9.32 13.75
C HIS A 226 -6.17 9.00 14.89
N ARG A 227 -5.14 8.19 14.62
CA ARG A 227 -4.21 7.67 15.63
C ARG A 227 -3.46 8.74 16.43
N SER A 228 -3.31 9.95 15.89
CA SER A 228 -2.71 11.06 16.63
C SER A 228 -3.64 11.65 17.70
N LYS A 229 -4.95 11.51 17.54
CA LYS A 229 -5.98 12.03 18.45
C LYS A 229 -6.32 11.03 19.55
N ASP A 230 -6.38 9.75 19.23
CA ASP A 230 -6.59 8.67 20.19
C ASP A 230 -5.57 7.54 19.95
N LYS A 231 -4.65 7.40 20.92
CA LYS A 231 -3.56 6.41 20.94
C LYS A 231 -3.88 5.20 21.81
N THR A 232 -5.07 5.12 22.38
CA THR A 232 -5.46 4.06 23.30
C THR A 232 -5.93 2.81 22.55
N SER A 233 -6.02 1.70 23.26
CA SER A 233 -6.59 0.45 22.75
C SER A 233 -8.09 0.52 22.48
N HIS A 234 -8.78 1.59 22.93
CA HIS A 234 -10.19 1.81 22.63
C HIS A 234 -10.42 2.23 21.17
N ASN A 235 -9.39 2.80 20.52
CA ASN A 235 -9.47 3.09 19.10
C ASN A 235 -9.38 1.78 18.30
N PRO A 236 -10.43 1.42 17.52
CA PRO A 236 -10.46 0.15 16.79
C PRO A 236 -9.26 -0.06 15.85
N ARG A 237 -8.65 1.03 15.35
CA ARG A 237 -7.44 0.93 14.52
C ARG A 237 -6.25 0.28 15.21
N PHE A 238 -6.08 0.46 16.52
CA PHE A 238 -4.98 -0.18 17.26
C PHE A 238 -5.31 -1.61 17.61
N TYR A 239 -6.58 -1.88 17.95
CA TYR A 239 -7.06 -3.23 18.16
C TYR A 239 -6.85 -4.11 16.92
N PHE A 240 -7.36 -3.70 15.76
CA PHE A 240 -7.29 -4.52 14.54
C PHE A 240 -5.86 -4.77 14.07
N GLU A 241 -4.98 -3.75 14.13
CA GLU A 241 -3.56 -3.93 13.81
C GLU A 241 -2.91 -4.95 14.75
N SER A 242 -3.15 -4.84 16.06
CA SER A 242 -2.56 -5.76 17.05
C SER A 242 -3.10 -7.17 16.93
N PHE A 243 -4.41 -7.30 16.66
CA PHE A 243 -5.08 -8.58 16.49
C PHE A 243 -4.58 -9.32 15.24
N VAL A 244 -4.57 -8.65 14.08
CA VAL A 244 -4.06 -9.25 12.83
C VAL A 244 -2.58 -9.58 12.94
N ALA A 245 -1.79 -8.73 13.59
CA ALA A 245 -0.38 -9.00 13.87
C ALA A 245 -0.17 -10.30 14.68
N ALA A 246 -0.98 -10.53 15.72
CA ALA A 246 -0.89 -11.73 16.54
C ALA A 246 -1.28 -13.00 15.79
N GLN A 247 -2.24 -12.88 14.87
CA GLN A 247 -2.79 -14.00 14.08
C GLN A 247 -2.04 -14.23 12.76
N HIS A 248 -1.06 -13.38 12.43
CA HIS A 248 -0.46 -13.33 11.10
C HIS A 248 0.24 -14.64 10.71
N ALA A 249 1.02 -15.22 11.61
CA ALA A 249 1.77 -16.45 11.34
C ALA A 249 0.82 -17.65 11.10
N GLU A 250 -0.29 -17.71 11.83
CA GLU A 250 -1.28 -18.77 11.73
C GLU A 250 -2.13 -18.65 10.45
N VAL A 251 -2.47 -17.41 10.08
CA VAL A 251 -3.43 -17.13 9.00
C VAL A 251 -2.76 -16.85 7.66
N PHE A 252 -1.54 -16.31 7.58
CA PHE A 252 -0.98 -15.87 6.28
C PHE A 252 0.30 -16.58 5.85
N ASP A 253 0.71 -17.63 6.56
CA ASP A 253 1.82 -18.54 6.20
C ASP A 253 3.10 -17.78 5.79
N THR A 254 3.30 -16.60 6.39
CA THR A 254 4.37 -15.66 6.06
C THR A 254 5.00 -15.17 7.34
N GLN A 255 6.32 -15.40 7.49
CA GLN A 255 7.14 -14.75 8.49
C GLN A 255 7.31 -13.26 8.12
N ALA A 256 6.32 -12.43 8.41
CA ALA A 256 6.46 -10.97 8.26
C ALA A 256 7.06 -10.37 9.53
N THR A 257 8.20 -9.69 9.37
CA THR A 257 8.88 -8.96 10.44
C THR A 257 8.09 -7.68 10.77
N ILE A 258 7.28 -7.72 11.82
CA ILE A 258 6.65 -6.51 12.35
C ILE A 258 7.72 -5.69 13.07
N ARG A 259 8.35 -4.74 12.36
CA ARG A 259 9.13 -3.68 13.01
C ARG A 259 8.15 -2.74 13.71
N ARG A 260 7.89 -3.01 14.99
CA ARG A 260 7.25 -2.05 15.90
C ARG A 260 8.01 -0.73 15.80
N SER A 261 7.33 0.34 15.40
CA SER A 261 7.73 1.71 15.70
C SER A 261 7.60 1.93 17.20
N LYS A 262 8.55 1.40 17.98
CA LYS A 262 8.65 1.74 19.40
C LYS A 262 8.92 3.24 19.51
N SER A 263 8.02 3.92 20.21
CA SER A 263 8.26 5.22 20.80
C SER A 263 9.62 5.23 21.50
N ARG A 264 10.37 6.32 21.31
CA ARG A 264 11.65 6.58 21.97
C ARG A 264 11.49 6.52 23.49
N GLU A 265 11.93 5.43 24.09
CA GLU A 265 12.48 5.47 25.46
C GLU A 265 13.96 5.17 25.36
N LYS A 266 14.77 6.19 25.71
CA LYS A 266 16.22 6.05 25.90
C LYS A 266 16.43 5.21 27.16
N VAL A 267 16.79 3.95 27.00
CA VAL A 267 17.49 3.19 28.04
C VAL A 267 18.77 2.66 27.44
N SER A 268 19.89 3.18 27.95
CA SER A 268 21.25 2.77 27.63
C SER A 268 21.52 1.41 28.23
N HIS A 269 21.53 0.34 27.43
CA HIS A 269 22.12 -0.94 27.81
C HIS A 269 23.04 -1.45 26.69
N SER A 270 24.26 -1.75 27.11
CA SER A 270 25.41 -2.18 26.32
C SER A 270 25.16 -3.47 25.55
N LEU A 271 25.52 -3.46 24.26
CA LEU A 271 25.55 -4.60 23.35
C LEU A 271 26.71 -5.55 23.68
N ILE A 272 26.58 -6.31 24.77
CA ILE A 272 27.39 -7.50 25.01
C ILE A 272 26.40 -8.64 25.21
N ASN A 273 26.51 -9.68 24.40
CA ASN A 273 25.70 -10.91 24.35
C ASN A 273 24.56 -10.98 23.32
N LEU A 274 24.87 -10.85 22.04
CA LEU A 274 24.13 -11.53 20.97
C LEU A 274 25.11 -12.05 19.91
N ASN A 275 25.91 -13.04 20.30
CA ASN A 275 26.66 -13.85 19.34
C ASN A 275 26.65 -15.30 19.82
N LYS A 276 25.66 -16.09 19.37
CA LYS A 276 25.67 -17.55 19.57
C LYS A 276 24.79 -18.39 18.65
N ASN A 277 24.21 -17.85 17.58
CA ASN A 277 23.63 -18.71 16.54
C ASN A 277 24.03 -18.26 15.13
N LYS A 278 25.06 -18.93 14.62
CA LYS A 278 25.50 -18.91 13.23
C LYS A 278 24.51 -19.75 12.41
N THR A 279 23.72 -19.13 11.55
CA THR A 279 23.40 -19.63 10.20
C THR A 279 22.44 -18.67 9.51
N ILE A 280 22.93 -18.00 8.46
CA ILE A 280 22.30 -17.68 7.17
C ILE A 280 22.97 -16.41 6.61
N MET A 281 23.50 -16.57 5.40
CA MET A 281 24.52 -15.74 4.77
C MET A 281 23.95 -14.46 4.15
N SER A 282 24.28 -13.30 4.71
CA SER A 282 24.20 -12.01 4.01
C SER A 282 25.52 -11.77 3.28
N ARG A 283 25.78 -12.46 2.17
CA ARG A 283 27.13 -12.46 1.56
C ARG A 283 27.09 -12.65 0.04
N ILE A 284 26.97 -11.56 -0.72
CA ILE A 284 27.57 -11.30 -2.06
C ILE A 284 26.99 -9.99 -2.62
N VAL A 285 27.84 -9.06 -3.07
CA VAL A 285 27.45 -7.89 -3.87
C VAL A 285 28.01 -8.04 -5.28
N ALA A 286 27.18 -7.88 -6.31
CA ALA A 286 27.60 -7.92 -7.71
C ALA A 286 27.58 -6.50 -8.29
N ILE A 287 28.71 -6.03 -8.83
CA ILE A 287 28.83 -4.70 -9.44
C ILE A 287 29.00 -4.87 -10.95
N TYR A 288 28.19 -4.16 -11.75
CA TYR A 288 28.23 -4.24 -13.22
C TYR A 288 28.77 -2.94 -13.83
N LEU A 289 29.69 -3.09 -14.80
CA LEU A 289 30.19 -2.00 -15.63
C LEU A 289 29.87 -2.33 -17.09
N SER A 290 28.91 -1.62 -17.69
CA SER A 290 28.59 -1.81 -19.11
C SER A 290 29.56 -1.01 -20.00
N PRO A 291 30.14 -1.58 -21.06
CA PRO A 291 30.77 -0.80 -22.11
C PRO A 291 29.72 -0.05 -22.92
N THR A 292 30.09 1.14 -23.40
CA THR A 292 29.24 2.17 -24.01
C THR A 292 28.47 1.80 -25.29
N ASN A 293 28.50 0.55 -25.75
CA ASN A 293 27.75 0.10 -26.93
C ASN A 293 26.96 -1.18 -26.63
N LYS A 294 25.69 -1.14 -27.03
CA LYS A 294 24.62 -2.09 -26.70
C LYS A 294 24.96 -3.57 -27.00
N THR A 295 24.30 -4.44 -26.22
CA THR A 295 23.91 -5.85 -26.50
C THR A 295 24.83 -7.05 -26.20
N ALA A 296 26.02 -6.91 -25.61
CA ALA A 296 26.81 -8.09 -25.19
C ALA A 296 27.07 -8.14 -23.68
N TYR A 297 26.25 -8.92 -22.96
CA TYR A 297 26.50 -9.29 -21.56
C TYR A 297 27.41 -10.53 -21.51
N THR A 298 28.70 -10.36 -21.20
CA THR A 298 29.65 -11.48 -21.03
C THR A 298 30.02 -11.69 -19.56
N SER A 299 30.43 -12.91 -19.20
CA SER A 299 30.75 -13.35 -17.82
C SER A 299 32.01 -12.70 -17.22
N THR A 300 32.76 -11.96 -18.04
CA THR A 300 33.99 -11.25 -17.69
C THR A 300 33.75 -9.87 -17.07
N ASN A 301 32.54 -9.32 -17.15
CA ASN A 301 32.23 -7.94 -16.69
C ASN A 301 31.50 -7.91 -15.34
N ILE A 302 31.55 -9.01 -14.58
CA ILE A 302 30.87 -9.16 -13.28
C ILE A 302 31.94 -9.50 -12.24
N GLU A 303 32.17 -8.55 -11.33
CA GLU A 303 32.93 -8.79 -10.11
C GLU A 303 31.98 -9.08 -8.95
N LEU A 304 32.31 -10.11 -8.19
CA LEU A 304 31.58 -10.54 -6.99
C LEU A 304 32.44 -10.21 -5.78
N LEU A 305 31.93 -9.37 -4.88
CA LEU A 305 32.63 -9.00 -3.66
C LEU A 305 32.18 -9.88 -2.50
N ASP A 306 33.14 -10.59 -1.90
CA ASP A 306 32.95 -11.35 -0.66
C ASP A 306 33.14 -10.43 0.54
N ILE A 307 32.03 -9.95 1.07
CA ILE A 307 31.98 -9.06 2.23
C ILE A 307 32.26 -9.76 3.57
N SER A 308 32.59 -11.06 3.56
CA SER A 308 32.95 -11.79 4.78
C SER A 308 34.39 -11.61 5.23
N LYS A 309 35.22 -10.93 4.42
CA LYS A 309 36.58 -10.54 4.78
C LYS A 309 36.60 -9.08 5.27
N PRO A 310 37.31 -8.76 6.37
CA PRO A 310 37.50 -7.38 6.78
C PRO A 310 38.41 -6.70 5.76
N TYR A 311 37.85 -5.81 4.95
CA TYR A 311 38.64 -4.84 4.21
C TYR A 311 39.09 -3.79 5.23
N GLY A 312 40.41 -3.51 5.28
CA GLY A 312 40.94 -2.48 6.17
C GLY A 312 40.30 -1.12 5.91
N LYS A 313 40.67 -0.10 6.72
CA LYS A 313 40.19 1.29 6.53
C LYS A 313 40.49 1.88 5.14
N ASP A 314 41.31 1.19 4.35
CA ASP A 314 41.64 1.56 2.99
C ASP A 314 40.60 1.03 1.98
N PRO A 315 40.05 1.91 1.15
CA PRO A 315 38.98 1.56 0.22
C PRO A 315 39.49 0.66 -0.92
N LEU A 316 38.69 -0.34 -1.30
CA LEU A 316 38.86 -1.07 -2.55
C LEU A 316 38.69 -0.10 -3.73
N THR A 317 39.75 0.06 -4.53
CA THR A 317 39.72 0.86 -5.76
C THR A 317 39.40 -0.06 -6.93
N LEU A 318 38.23 0.09 -7.53
CA LEU A 318 37.88 -0.59 -8.77
C LEU A 318 38.52 0.15 -9.95
N VAL A 319 39.50 -0.48 -10.61
CA VAL A 319 40.19 0.08 -11.78
C VAL A 319 39.50 -0.44 -13.04
N LYS A 320 38.90 0.48 -13.82
CA LYS A 320 38.36 0.14 -15.15
C LYS A 320 39.55 -0.16 -16.08
N GLY A 321 39.51 -1.29 -16.78
CA GLY A 321 40.43 -1.57 -17.89
C GLY A 321 40.17 -0.55 -19.02
N GLY A 322 41.05 0.45 -19.11
CA GLY A 322 40.97 1.52 -20.09
C GLY A 322 41.52 2.82 -19.51
N LEU A 323 42.59 3.34 -20.13
CA LEU A 323 43.34 4.52 -19.71
C LEU A 323 42.42 5.68 -19.29
N GLY A 324 42.45 6.06 -18.00
CA GLY A 324 42.09 7.41 -17.56
C GLY A 324 40.96 7.59 -16.53
N ALA A 325 40.29 6.56 -16.00
CA ALA A 325 39.20 6.77 -15.03
C ALA A 325 39.63 6.45 -13.57
N GLN A 326 39.82 7.49 -12.75
CA GLN A 326 39.98 7.37 -11.30
C GLN A 326 38.61 7.33 -10.57
N GLY A 327 38.41 6.34 -9.70
CA GLY A 327 37.79 6.56 -8.39
C GLY A 327 36.37 6.02 -8.13
N TYR A 328 36.25 4.73 -7.79
CA TYR A 328 35.13 4.20 -6.98
C TYR A 328 35.69 3.65 -5.67
N ARG A 329 35.02 3.92 -4.54
CA ARG A 329 35.39 3.40 -3.21
C ARG A 329 34.20 2.66 -2.59
N VAL A 330 34.39 1.40 -2.24
CA VAL A 330 33.40 0.58 -1.53
C VAL A 330 33.84 0.43 -0.08
N PHE A 331 32.95 0.72 0.85
CA PHE A 331 33.18 0.57 2.29
C PHE A 331 32.30 -0.58 2.83
N SER A 332 32.86 -1.47 3.64
CA SER A 332 32.05 -2.39 4.45
C SER A 332 31.95 -1.84 5.88
N GLY A 333 30.73 -1.77 6.41
CA GLY A 333 30.48 -1.44 7.81
C GLY A 333 29.58 -2.49 8.46
N GLU A 334 29.49 -2.47 9.80
CA GLU A 334 28.69 -3.42 10.60
C GLU A 334 27.18 -3.45 10.25
N GLY A 335 26.70 -2.50 9.43
CA GLY A 335 25.33 -2.45 8.90
C GLY A 335 25.16 -2.83 7.42
N GLY A 336 26.21 -3.33 6.75
CA GLY A 336 26.20 -3.67 5.32
C GLY A 336 27.20 -2.86 4.49
N ALA A 337 27.39 -3.25 3.21
CA ALA A 337 28.28 -2.56 2.28
C ALA A 337 27.67 -1.23 1.81
N THR A 338 28.44 -0.16 1.88
CA THR A 338 28.07 1.17 1.38
C THR A 338 29.00 1.53 0.23
N VAL A 339 28.45 1.75 -0.97
CA VAL A 339 29.22 2.22 -2.14
C VAL A 339 29.13 3.73 -2.19
N THR A 340 30.27 4.42 -2.14
CA THR A 340 30.35 5.88 -2.32
C THR A 340 31.23 6.18 -3.52
N ALA A 341 30.63 6.70 -4.58
CA ALA A 341 31.36 7.24 -5.72
C ALA A 341 31.56 8.76 -5.56
N ASN A 342 32.60 9.29 -6.20
CA ASN A 342 32.85 10.73 -6.21
C ASN A 342 31.67 11.44 -6.92
N HIS A 343 31.01 12.35 -6.22
CA HIS A 343 29.63 12.83 -6.46
C HIS A 343 29.38 13.48 -7.85
N LYS A 344 30.44 13.77 -8.60
CA LYS A 344 30.40 14.34 -9.95
C LYS A 344 30.30 13.31 -11.09
N ALA A 345 30.76 12.07 -10.90
CA ALA A 345 30.79 11.08 -11.98
C ALA A 345 29.43 10.34 -12.15
N MET A 346 28.70 10.10 -11.06
CA MET A 346 27.45 9.31 -11.11
C MET A 346 26.25 10.04 -11.71
N ARG A 347 26.20 11.38 -11.69
CA ARG A 347 25.01 12.11 -12.18
C ARG A 347 24.78 11.94 -13.68
N ASN A 348 25.82 11.59 -14.44
CA ASN A 348 25.78 11.62 -15.90
C ASN A 348 26.26 10.32 -16.59
N ASP A 349 26.58 9.24 -15.85
CA ASP A 349 26.97 7.96 -16.47
C ASP A 349 25.85 6.92 -16.35
N PRO A 350 25.03 6.73 -17.41
CA PRO A 350 23.93 5.77 -17.42
C PRO A 350 24.39 4.30 -17.49
N THR A 351 25.70 4.04 -17.56
CA THR A 351 26.25 2.68 -17.75
C THR A 351 26.54 1.94 -16.44
N LEU A 352 26.39 2.61 -15.29
CA LEU A 352 26.66 2.04 -13.98
C LEU A 352 25.37 1.55 -13.29
N GLN A 353 25.30 0.25 -12.98
CA GLN A 353 24.21 -0.33 -12.20
C GLN A 353 24.78 -1.22 -11.07
N VAL A 354 24.31 -1.00 -9.85
CA VAL A 354 24.70 -1.79 -8.66
C VAL A 354 23.52 -2.69 -8.30
N VAL A 355 23.75 -4.00 -8.23
CA VAL A 355 22.71 -4.99 -7.92
C VAL A 355 23.05 -5.69 -6.62
N TYR A 356 22.16 -5.56 -5.64
CA TYR A 356 22.23 -6.30 -4.39
C TYR A 356 21.47 -7.61 -4.56
N LEU A 357 22.14 -8.74 -4.38
CA LEU A 357 21.51 -10.05 -4.38
C LEU A 357 21.19 -10.41 -2.93
N ASN A 358 19.91 -10.68 -2.64
CA ASN A 358 19.53 -11.21 -1.34
C ASN A 358 19.80 -12.73 -1.30
N GLY A 359 20.31 -13.24 -0.18
CA GLY A 359 20.71 -14.64 -0.05
C GLY A 359 19.57 -15.63 -0.29
N ASP A 360 18.33 -15.22 0.01
CA ASP A 360 17.14 -16.07 -0.12
C ASP A 360 16.75 -16.34 -1.60
N ASP A 361 17.00 -15.39 -2.51
CA ASP A 361 16.68 -15.52 -3.94
C ASP A 361 17.60 -16.54 -4.64
N LEU A 362 18.81 -16.75 -4.11
CA LEU A 362 19.77 -17.72 -4.63
C LEU A 362 19.45 -19.16 -4.19
N VAL A 363 18.80 -19.33 -3.03
CA VAL A 363 18.49 -20.64 -2.44
C VAL A 363 17.19 -21.22 -3.01
N SER A 364 16.25 -20.40 -3.48
CA SER A 364 14.90 -20.84 -3.85
C SER A 364 14.79 -21.59 -5.19
N ARG A 365 15.89 -21.84 -5.93
CA ARG A 365 15.85 -22.52 -7.25
C ARG A 365 16.77 -23.75 -7.41
N LYS A 366 17.31 -24.31 -6.32
CA LYS A 366 17.77 -25.71 -6.30
C LYS A 366 17.75 -26.26 -4.88
N SER A 367 17.28 -27.50 -4.76
CA SER A 367 17.10 -28.25 -3.52
C SER A 367 18.39 -28.36 -2.70
N GLN A 368 18.25 -28.07 -1.40
CA GLN A 368 19.19 -28.35 -0.31
C GLN A 368 20.56 -27.67 -0.37
N ALA A 369 20.92 -27.08 0.76
CA ALA A 369 22.14 -26.35 0.98
C ALA A 369 23.36 -27.28 0.90
N GLU A 370 24.14 -27.13 -0.16
CA GLU A 370 25.57 -27.38 -0.13
C GLU A 370 26.30 -26.05 -0.21
N GLN A 371 27.37 -25.95 0.57
CA GLN A 371 28.17 -24.75 0.76
C GLN A 371 28.67 -24.22 -0.61
N PHE A 372 28.44 -22.94 -0.86
CA PHE A 372 28.91 -22.25 -2.08
C PHE A 372 30.44 -22.16 -2.10
N THR A 373 31.12 -23.18 -2.64
CA THR A 373 32.59 -23.17 -2.80
C THR A 373 33.08 -23.69 -4.16
N ASP A 374 32.21 -23.93 -5.15
CA ASP A 374 32.63 -24.42 -6.47
C ASP A 374 32.42 -23.43 -7.63
N SER A 375 33.19 -23.63 -8.71
CA SER A 375 33.16 -22.77 -9.91
C SER A 375 31.84 -22.83 -10.68
N GLU A 376 31.08 -23.91 -10.50
CA GLU A 376 29.75 -24.13 -11.09
C GLU A 376 28.72 -23.18 -10.48
N SER A 377 28.77 -22.97 -9.16
CA SER A 377 27.91 -22.03 -8.46
C SER A 377 28.18 -20.58 -8.84
N LEU A 378 29.45 -20.22 -9.06
CA LEU A 378 29.84 -18.89 -9.55
C LEU A 378 29.33 -18.64 -10.98
N LYS A 379 29.35 -19.67 -11.84
CA LYS A 379 28.76 -19.62 -13.19
C LYS A 379 27.25 -19.46 -13.13
N ALA A 380 26.57 -20.16 -12.20
CA ALA A 380 25.12 -20.05 -12.01
C ALA A 380 24.70 -18.65 -11.54
N ALA A 381 25.39 -18.07 -10.55
CA ALA A 381 25.15 -16.71 -10.09
C ALA A 381 25.41 -15.67 -11.18
N LYS A 382 26.49 -15.83 -11.97
CA LYS A 382 26.77 -14.96 -13.13
C LYS A 382 25.71 -15.07 -14.22
N LYS A 383 25.22 -16.28 -14.52
CA LYS A 383 24.14 -16.49 -15.49
C LYS A 383 22.83 -15.88 -15.03
N PHE A 384 22.50 -16.01 -13.74
CA PHE A 384 21.28 -15.43 -13.15
C PHE A 384 21.30 -13.90 -13.19
N ALA A 385 22.42 -13.27 -12.82
CA ALA A 385 22.60 -11.83 -12.92
C ALA A 385 22.48 -11.33 -14.38
N GLN A 386 22.97 -12.12 -15.35
CA GLN A 386 22.83 -11.81 -16.77
C GLN A 386 21.39 -11.95 -17.29
N GLU A 387 20.63 -12.93 -16.82
CA GLU A 387 19.21 -13.09 -17.17
C GLU A 387 18.35 -11.96 -16.59
N LEU A 388 18.63 -11.54 -15.35
CA LEU A 388 18.05 -10.35 -14.73
C LEU A 388 18.38 -9.06 -15.49
N ALA A 389 19.61 -8.94 -16.03
CA ALA A 389 20.01 -7.78 -16.83
C ALA A 389 19.41 -7.77 -18.25
N LYS A 390 19.14 -8.95 -18.83
CA LYS A 390 18.55 -9.11 -20.17
C LYS A 390 17.02 -8.91 -20.17
N GLY A 391 16.33 -9.33 -19.11
CA GLY A 391 14.91 -9.09 -18.94
C GLY A 391 14.69 -7.72 -18.30
N GLN A 392 14.15 -6.77 -19.06
CA GLN A 392 13.80 -5.39 -18.67
C GLN A 392 12.97 -5.29 -17.36
N GLY A 393 13.62 -5.44 -16.21
CA GLY A 393 13.01 -5.48 -14.89
C GLY A 393 13.74 -4.58 -13.91
N PHE A 394 14.07 -3.35 -14.30
CA PHE A 394 14.67 -2.37 -13.39
C PHE A 394 13.67 -1.25 -13.08
N LYS A 395 13.33 -1.13 -11.79
CA LYS A 395 12.94 0.17 -11.24
C LYS A 395 14.21 1.00 -11.09
N GLN A 396 14.21 2.19 -11.70
CA GLN A 396 15.14 3.25 -11.37
C GLN A 396 14.94 3.62 -9.89
N ILE A 397 15.84 3.18 -9.01
CA ILE A 397 15.86 3.66 -7.62
C ILE A 397 16.66 4.95 -7.61
N GLY A 398 15.98 6.07 -7.82
CA GLY A 398 16.52 7.37 -7.52
C GLY A 398 16.43 7.65 -6.02
N ARG A 399 17.58 7.90 -5.38
CA ARG A 399 18.04 9.25 -5.04
C ARG A 399 19.51 9.23 -4.66
#